data_AF-A0A7C2ZFB6-F1
#
_entry.id   AF-A0A7C2ZFB6-F1
#
_cell.length_a   1.000
_cell.length_b   1.000
_cell.length_c   1.000
_cell.angle_alpha   90.00
_cell.angle_beta   90.00
_cell.angle_gamma   90.00
#
_symmetry.space_group_name_H-M   'P 1'
#
loop_
_entity.id
_entity.type
_entity.pdbx_description
1 polymer ?
#
loop_
_entity_poly.entity_id
_entity_poly.type
_entity_poly.pdbx_seq_one_letter_code
_entity_poly.pdbx_strand_id
1 'polypeptide(L)'
;AGAGVATYAYVKGELKVEYPYSYDAVWNATLAALRDCRIMVEEKARDALGGTIKAKRHTGTRVRVKVENKGPKLTVVKIRVGLLGNKDASFMIKEAIDKRLGAG
;
A
#
# COMPACT_ATOMS: atom_id res chain seq x y z
N ALA A 1 15.29 -10.32 14.64
CA ALA A 1 14.58 -9.27 13.88
C ALA A 1 14.48 -9.75 12.44
N GLY A 2 13.44 -10.54 12.14
CA GLY A 2 13.20 -11.04 10.80
C GLY A 2 12.52 -9.96 9.99
N ALA A 3 13.29 -8.96 9.53
CA ALA A 3 12.79 -8.02 8.55
C ALA A 3 12.39 -8.82 7.31
N GLY A 4 11.11 -9.13 7.16
CA GLY A 4 10.56 -9.57 5.89
C GLY A 4 10.88 -8.44 4.92
N VAL A 5 11.87 -8.65 4.06
CA VAL A 5 12.54 -7.58 3.30
C VAL A 5 11.59 -7.06 2.23
N ALA A 6 10.61 -6.26 2.65
CA ALA A 6 9.83 -5.45 1.75
C ALA A 6 10.68 -4.23 1.40
N THR A 7 11.30 -4.24 0.23
CA THR A 7 12.12 -3.11 -0.24
C THR A 7 11.21 -1.93 -0.52
N TYR A 8 11.51 -0.76 0.05
CA TYR A 8 10.75 0.46 -0.23
C TYR A 8 11.64 1.58 -0.77
N ALA A 9 11.07 2.40 -1.64
CA ALA A 9 11.69 3.57 -2.23
C ALA A 9 10.68 4.71 -2.27
N TYR A 10 11.04 5.89 -1.78
CA TYR A 10 10.20 7.09 -1.85
C TYR A 10 10.75 8.04 -2.91
N VAL A 11 9.99 8.28 -3.97
CA VAL A 11 10.44 9.11 -5.09
C VAL A 11 9.31 10.07 -5.48
N LYS A 12 9.61 11.38 -5.51
CA LYS A 12 8.68 12.46 -5.95
C LYS A 12 7.26 12.36 -5.36
N GLY A 13 7.14 12.07 -4.07
CA GLY A 13 5.83 12.06 -3.41
C GLY A 13 5.10 10.71 -3.41
N GLU A 14 5.71 9.68 -4.00
CA GLU A 14 5.16 8.34 -4.10
C GLU A 14 6.09 7.34 -3.39
N LEU A 15 5.52 6.54 -2.50
CA LEU A 15 6.21 5.44 -1.84
C LEU A 15 5.96 4.16 -2.62
N LYS A 16 6.99 3.63 -3.25
CA LYS A 16 6.99 2.29 -3.85
C LYS A 16 7.48 1.29 -2.81
N VAL A 17 6.79 0.17 -2.65
CA VAL A 17 7.13 -0.93 -1.75
C VAL A 17 7.01 -2.23 -2.52
N GLU A 18 8.00 -3.10 -2.41
CA GLU A 18 8.08 -4.38 -3.10
C GLU A 18 7.95 -5.47 -2.05
N TYR A 19 6.82 -6.16 -2.07
CA TYR A 19 6.48 -7.19 -1.11
C TYR A 19 6.74 -8.57 -1.74
N PRO A 20 7.55 -9.44 -1.11
CA PRO A 20 7.80 -10.81 -1.57
C PRO A 20 6.62 -11.74 -1.22
N TYR A 21 5.40 -11.29 -1.48
CA TYR A 21 4.14 -11.97 -1.17
C TYR A 21 3.24 -11.99 -2.41
N SER A 22 2.30 -12.95 -2.43
CA SER A 22 1.30 -13.06 -3.49
C SER A 22 0.38 -11.84 -3.54
N TYR A 23 -0.08 -11.49 -4.75
CA TYR A 23 -0.94 -10.34 -4.98
C TYR A 23 -2.16 -10.28 -4.04
N ASP A 24 -2.87 -11.39 -3.87
CA ASP A 24 -4.03 -11.46 -2.97
C ASP A 24 -3.71 -11.16 -1.50
N ALA A 25 -2.59 -11.68 -1.00
CA ALA A 25 -2.17 -11.45 0.38
C ALA A 25 -1.87 -9.96 0.62
N VAL A 26 -1.13 -9.34 -0.30
CA VAL A 26 -0.77 -7.91 -0.24
C VAL A 26 -2.01 -7.04 -0.42
N TRP A 27 -2.90 -7.39 -1.34
CA TRP A 27 -4.16 -6.68 -1.57
C TRP A 27 -5.03 -6.68 -0.31
N ASN A 28 -5.21 -7.85 0.31
CA ASN A 28 -6.03 -7.99 1.51
C ASN A 28 -5.40 -7.26 2.71
N ALA A 29 -4.08 -7.38 2.88
CA ALA A 29 -3.33 -6.63 3.89
C ALA A 29 -3.45 -5.12 3.70
N THR A 30 -3.39 -4.63 2.46
CA THR A 30 -3.57 -3.21 2.11
C THR A 30 -4.96 -2.72 2.48
N LEU A 31 -6.03 -3.44 2.11
CA LEU A 31 -7.39 -3.04 2.46
C LEU A 31 -7.62 -3.01 3.96
N ALA A 32 -7.10 -4.00 4.68
CA ALA A 32 -7.21 -4.05 6.12
C ALA A 32 -6.37 -2.94 6.79
N ALA A 33 -5.19 -2.62 6.27
CA ALA A 33 -4.36 -1.49 6.72
C ALA A 33 -5.06 -0.14 6.56
N LEU A 34 -5.69 0.09 5.41
CA LEU A 34 -6.47 1.31 5.18
C LEU A 34 -7.63 1.44 6.18
N ARG A 35 -8.35 0.34 6.46
CA ARG A 35 -9.42 0.33 7.47
C ARG A 35 -8.91 0.65 8.87
N ASP A 36 -7.77 0.09 9.26
CA ASP A 36 -7.11 0.32 10.56
C ASP A 36 -6.74 1.79 10.76
N CYS A 37 -6.13 2.38 9.74
CA CYS A 37 -5.72 3.78 9.72
C CYS A 37 -6.92 4.75 9.58
N ARG A 38 -8.16 4.26 9.70
CA ARG A 38 -9.42 5.02 9.49
C ARG A 38 -9.44 5.76 8.15
N ILE A 39 -8.89 5.14 7.11
CA ILE A 39 -8.88 5.67 5.74
C ILE A 39 -10.08 5.06 5.02
N MET A 40 -10.97 5.93 4.53
CA MET A 40 -12.17 5.49 3.83
C MET A 40 -11.82 5.15 2.39
N VAL A 41 -12.03 3.90 1.98
CA VAL A 41 -11.84 3.49 0.58
C VAL A 41 -13.03 4.00 -0.23
N GLU A 42 -12.77 4.92 -1.16
CA GLU A 42 -13.80 5.48 -2.06
C GLU A 42 -14.00 4.56 -3.26
N GLU A 43 -12.93 4.01 -3.82
CA GLU A 43 -12.98 3.16 -5.01
C GLU A 43 -11.90 2.09 -4.92
N LYS A 44 -12.22 0.88 -5.38
CA LYS A 44 -11.27 -0.21 -5.54
C LYS A 44 -11.49 -0.86 -6.90
N ALA A 45 -10.47 -0.78 -7.75
CA ALA A 45 -10.41 -1.48 -9.02
C ALA A 45 -9.35 -2.58 -8.87
N ARG A 46 -9.72 -3.83 -9.10
CA ARG A 46 -8.78 -4.96 -9.09
C ARG A 46 -9.00 -5.80 -10.34
N ASP A 47 -7.91 -6.21 -10.95
CA ASP A 47 -7.84 -7.01 -12.16
C ASP A 47 -6.81 -8.13 -11.98
N ALA A 48 -6.75 -9.08 -12.92
CA ALA A 48 -5.84 -10.23 -12.84
C ALA A 48 -4.34 -9.85 -12.80
N LEU A 49 -3.97 -8.68 -13.33
CA LEU A 49 -2.59 -8.20 -13.43
C LEU A 49 -2.22 -7.16 -12.35
N GLY A 50 -3.20 -6.61 -11.64
CA GLY A 50 -2.98 -5.53 -10.69
C GLY A 50 -4.27 -4.83 -10.30
N GLY A 51 -4.17 -3.82 -9.44
CA GLY A 51 -5.33 -3.03 -9.03
C GLY A 51 -4.94 -1.65 -8.50
N THR A 52 -5.94 -0.78 -8.43
CA THR A 52 -5.82 0.57 -7.86
C THR A 52 -6.91 0.77 -6.82
N ILE A 53 -6.53 1.27 -5.66
CA ILE A 53 -7.40 1.64 -4.55
C ILE A 53 -7.32 3.15 -4.40
N LYS A 54 -8.44 3.83 -4.56
CA LYS A 54 -8.60 5.24 -4.21
C LYS A 54 -9.26 5.29 -2.84
N ALA A 55 -8.62 5.99 -1.93
CA ALA A 55 -9.08 6.15 -0.57
C ALA A 55 -8.91 7.62 -0.16
N LYS A 56 -9.56 8.01 0.93
CA LYS A 56 -9.52 9.37 1.45
C LYS A 56 -9.42 9.33 2.96
N ARG A 57 -8.49 10.10 3.51
CA ARG A 57 -8.36 10.28 4.95
C ARG A 57 -9.45 11.20 5.45
N HIS A 58 -9.79 11.08 6.73
CA HIS A 58 -10.71 11.98 7.41
C HIS A 58 -10.26 13.46 7.34
N THR A 59 -8.94 13.70 7.27
CA THR A 59 -8.34 15.03 7.08
C THR A 59 -8.59 15.66 5.70
N GLY A 60 -9.31 14.97 4.81
CA GLY A 60 -9.56 15.41 3.42
C GLY A 60 -8.46 15.02 2.43
N THR A 61 -7.36 14.44 2.91
CA THR A 61 -6.23 14.04 2.05
C THR A 61 -6.58 12.79 1.23
N ARG A 62 -6.49 12.89 -0.10
CA ARG A 62 -6.68 11.76 -1.02
C ARG A 62 -5.49 10.81 -0.92
N VAL A 63 -5.74 9.51 -0.91
CA VAL A 63 -4.75 8.44 -0.86
C VAL A 63 -4.99 7.54 -2.05
N ARG A 64 -3.94 7.28 -2.82
CA ARG A 64 -4.02 6.41 -3.99
C ARG A 64 -3.00 5.32 -3.82
N VAL A 65 -3.48 4.09 -3.75
CA VAL A 65 -2.64 2.90 -3.62
C VAL A 65 -2.78 2.08 -4.88
N LYS A 66 -1.67 1.78 -5.55
CA LYS A 66 -1.64 0.94 -6.74
C LYS A 66 -0.88 -0.33 -6.42
N VAL A 67 -1.49 -1.48 -6.66
CA VAL A 67 -0.90 -2.79 -6.38
C VAL A 67 -0.68 -3.47 -7.73
N GLU A 68 0.57 -3.69 -8.12
CA GLU A 68 0.95 -4.32 -9.37
C GLU A 68 1.49 -5.71 -9.08
N ASN A 69 0.93 -6.73 -9.74
CA ASN A 69 1.48 -8.07 -9.67
C ASN A 69 2.69 -8.14 -10.62
N LYS A 70 3.89 -8.38 -10.08
CA LYS A 70 5.13 -8.53 -10.87
C LYS A 70 5.53 -9.98 -11.06
N GLY A 71 4.95 -10.91 -10.31
CA GLY A 71 5.25 -12.33 -10.39
C GLY A 71 4.52 -13.15 -9.33
N PRO A 72 4.65 -14.48 -9.35
CA PRO A 72 3.88 -15.39 -8.50
C PRO A 72 4.03 -15.15 -7.00
N LYS A 73 5.15 -14.55 -6.57
CA LYS A 73 5.44 -14.18 -5.17
C LYS A 73 6.03 -12.77 -5.05
N LEU A 74 5.80 -11.90 -6.03
CA LEU A 74 6.33 -10.54 -6.01
C LEU A 74 5.25 -9.54 -6.39
N THR A 75 4.92 -8.66 -5.44
CA THR A 75 3.89 -7.65 -5.63
C THR A 75 4.45 -6.28 -5.28
N VAL A 76 4.21 -5.31 -6.15
CA VAL A 76 4.68 -3.94 -5.97
C VAL A 76 3.51 -3.05 -5.60
N VAL A 77 3.59 -2.40 -4.46
CA VAL A 77 2.60 -1.45 -3.97
C VAL A 77 3.17 -0.04 -4.11
N LYS A 78 2.43 0.85 -4.75
CA LYS A 78 2.75 2.28 -4.87
C LYS A 78 1.71 3.07 -4.11
N ILE A 79 2.14 3.79 -3.08
CA ILE A 79 1.29 4.59 -2.19
C ILE A 79 1.62 6.05 -2.46
N ARG A 80 0.61 6.80 -2.91
CA ARG A 80 0.69 8.24 -3.08
C ARG A 80 -0.35 8.92 -2.22
N VAL A 81 0.07 9.81 -1.35
CA VAL A 81 -0.82 10.56 -0.47
C VAL A 81 -0.84 12.03 -0.87
N GLY A 82 -2.00 12.52 -1.30
CA GLY A 82 -2.24 13.89 -1.73
C GLY A 82 -1.72 14.21 -3.13
N LEU A 83 -1.78 15.50 -3.48
CA LEU A 83 -1.27 16.03 -4.75
C LEU A 83 0.26 16.16 -4.73
N LEU A 84 0.81 16.70 -3.63
CA LEU A 84 2.24 16.94 -3.41
C LEU A 84 3.03 15.70 -2.97
N GLY A 85 2.36 14.71 -2.38
CA GLY A 85 3.00 13.55 -1.75
C GLY A 85 3.31 13.79 -0.28
N ASN A 86 2.93 12.83 0.58
CA ASN A 86 3.16 12.89 2.02
C ASN A 86 3.88 11.63 2.47
N LYS A 87 5.13 11.80 2.91
CA LYS A 87 6.01 10.69 3.29
C LYS A 87 5.49 9.98 4.55
N ASP A 88 5.21 10.72 5.61
CA ASP A 88 4.73 10.18 6.90
C ASP A 88 3.45 9.36 6.73
N ALA A 89 2.48 9.89 5.99
CA ALA A 89 1.23 9.19 5.73
C ALA A 89 1.43 7.93 4.87
N SER A 90 2.36 7.99 3.90
CA SER A 90 2.69 6.81 3.09
C SER A 90 3.39 5.74 3.95
N PHE A 91 4.28 6.14 4.84
CA PHE A 91 4.96 5.26 5.79
C PHE A 91 4.00 4.63 6.79
N MET A 92 3.03 5.38 7.32
CA MET A 92 2.00 4.84 8.21
C MET A 92 1.21 3.70 7.54
N ILE A 93 0.82 3.88 6.27
CA ILE A 93 0.11 2.84 5.51
C ILE A 93 1.03 1.64 5.30
N LYS A 94 2.29 1.87 4.90
CA LYS A 94 3.30 0.81 4.75
C LYS A 94 3.47 0.00 6.03
N GLU A 95 3.60 0.65 7.18
CA GLU A 95 3.78 -0.01 8.46
C GLU A 95 2.54 -0.83 8.87
N ALA A 96 1.35 -0.31 8.61
CA ALA A 96 0.10 -1.03 8.85
C ALA A 96 -0.06 -2.25 7.92
N ILE A 97 0.54 -2.24 6.72
CA ILE A 97 0.62 -3.39 5.81
C ILE A 97 1.64 -4.40 6.34
N ASP A 98 2.84 -3.96 6.74
CA ASP A 98 3.89 -4.85 7.28
C ASP A 98 3.41 -5.63 8.50
N LYS A 99 2.73 -4.95 9.43
CA LYS A 99 2.13 -5.61 10.60
C LYS A 99 1.17 -6.75 10.22
N ARG A 100 0.47 -6.62 9.08
CA ARG A 100 -0.49 -7.63 8.61
C ARG A 100 0.16 -8.75 7.81
N LEU A 101 1.23 -8.43 7.08
CA LEU A 101 2.01 -9.42 6.36
C LEU A 101 2.99 -10.16 7.29
N GLY A 102 3.12 -9.74 8.55
CA GLY A 102 4.03 -10.35 9.52
C GLY A 102 5.50 -10.03 9.25
N ALA A 103 5.80 -8.93 8.55
CA ALA A 103 7.16 -8.49 8.25
C ALA A 103 7.84 -7.74 9.43
N GLY A 104 7.42 -8.02 10.66
CA GLY A 104 7.84 -7.33 11.90
C GLY A 104 9.04 -7.93 12.61
#